data_AF-A0A7K4F1V1-F1
#
_entry.id   AF-A0A7K4F1V1-F1
#
_cell.length_a   1.000
_cell.length_b   1.000
_cell.length_c   1.000
_cell.angle_alpha   90.00
_cell.angle_beta   90.00
_cell.angle_gamma   90.00
#
_symmetry.space_group_name_H-M   'P 1'
#
loop_
_entity.id
_entity.type
_entity.pdbx_description
1 polymer ?
#
loop_
_entity_poly.entity_id
_entity_poly.type
_entity_poly.pdbx_seq_one_letter_code
_entity_poly.pdbx_strand_id
1 'polypeptide(L)'
;MITVKLVGGAKKSFLTENLQIDKSDIPIKELLKLLLELKPVDSPKLDIENILIAINGVDSSAMDGKSTIIKNNDLVSIIPVIHGGASKKITFKISSKQIQVIEIKGQPSIDVKFIDNLRNKYPKIQIQAVSSSFIMNPSHLKKILSLSFKSKTNNILLSNKLEIDILMRFALTTQI
;
A
#
# COMPACT_ATOMS: atom_id res chain seq x y z
N MET A 1 -0.89 -30.27 20.23
CA MET A 1 -0.46 -28.87 20.37
C MET A 1 0.29 -28.41 19.14
N ILE A 2 -0.25 -27.41 18.46
CA ILE A 2 0.35 -26.73 17.31
C ILE A 2 0.88 -25.38 17.78
N THR A 3 2.07 -24.99 17.34
CA THR A 3 2.60 -23.64 17.59
C THR A 3 2.35 -22.78 16.36
N VAL A 4 1.61 -21.68 16.51
CA VAL A 4 1.40 -20.70 15.45
C VAL A 4 2.31 -19.50 15.67
N LYS A 5 3.22 -19.24 14.75
CA LYS A 5 4.09 -18.06 14.72
C LYS A 5 3.49 -16.97 13.84
N LEU A 6 3.26 -15.79 14.39
CA LEU A 6 2.64 -14.66 13.73
C LEU A 6 3.68 -13.62 13.34
N VAL A 7 3.71 -13.21 12.07
CA VAL A 7 4.70 -12.26 11.55
C VAL A 7 4.02 -10.97 11.07
N GLY A 8 4.73 -9.84 11.14
CA GLY A 8 4.31 -8.58 10.52
C GLY A 8 2.93 -8.10 10.97
N GLY A 9 2.02 -7.91 10.01
CA GLY A 9 0.63 -7.49 10.26
C GLY A 9 -0.16 -8.46 11.15
N ALA A 10 0.11 -9.77 11.06
CA ALA A 10 -0.59 -10.79 11.86
C ALA A 10 -0.22 -10.66 13.34
N LYS A 11 1.03 -10.33 13.67
CA LYS A 11 1.44 -10.03 15.06
C LYS A 11 0.60 -8.90 15.66
N LYS A 12 0.25 -7.88 14.86
CA LYS A 12 -0.61 -6.77 15.31
C LYS A 12 -2.05 -7.20 15.53
N SER A 13 -2.55 -8.16 14.75
CA SER A 13 -3.91 -8.70 14.90
C SER A 13 -4.09 -9.53 16.17
N PHE A 14 -3.06 -10.15 16.73
CA PHE A 14 -3.19 -10.97 17.95
C PHE A 14 -2.42 -10.44 19.15
N LEU A 15 -1.67 -9.34 18.99
CA LEU A 15 -0.86 -8.71 20.05
C LEU A 15 0.20 -9.66 20.66
N THR A 16 0.51 -10.76 19.97
CA THR A 16 1.52 -11.75 20.37
C THR A 16 2.27 -12.25 19.13
N GLU A 17 3.50 -12.74 19.35
CA GLU A 17 4.31 -13.37 18.31
C GLU A 17 3.98 -14.84 18.10
N ASN A 18 3.48 -15.52 19.14
CA ASN A 18 3.18 -16.94 19.09
C ASN A 18 1.85 -17.24 19.79
N LEU A 19 1.11 -18.21 19.26
CA LEU A 19 -0.07 -18.81 19.87
C LEU A 19 0.14 -20.32 19.99
N GLN A 20 -0.24 -20.88 21.13
CA GLN A 20 -0.34 -22.33 21.30
C GLN A 20 -1.78 -22.74 21.09
N ILE A 21 -2.01 -23.67 20.17
CA ILE A 21 -3.34 -24.19 19.87
C ILE A 21 -3.37 -25.66 20.28
N ASP A 22 -4.26 -25.97 21.22
CA ASP A 22 -4.45 -27.34 21.71
C ASP A 22 -5.34 -28.15 20.76
N LYS A 23 -4.84 -28.33 19.55
CA LYS A 23 -5.37 -29.19 18.49
C LYS A 23 -4.22 -29.94 17.83
N SER A 24 -4.55 -30.98 17.07
CA SER A 24 -3.67 -31.67 16.13
C SER A 24 -4.51 -32.27 15.01
N ASP A 25 -3.85 -32.63 13.91
CA ASP A 25 -4.43 -33.36 12.79
C ASP A 25 -5.62 -32.63 12.13
N ILE A 26 -5.58 -31.30 12.18
CA ILE A 26 -6.56 -30.41 11.55
C ILE A 26 -6.01 -29.87 10.22
N PRO A 27 -6.86 -29.63 9.22
CA PRO A 27 -6.44 -28.94 8.00
C PRO A 27 -6.14 -27.46 8.29
N ILE A 28 -5.24 -26.86 7.50
CA ILE A 28 -4.96 -25.41 7.57
C ILE A 28 -6.24 -24.56 7.51
N LYS A 29 -7.21 -24.94 6.68
CA LYS A 29 -8.50 -24.22 6.59
C LYS A 29 -9.22 -24.12 7.95
N GLU A 30 -9.17 -25.17 8.76
CA GLU A 30 -9.77 -25.18 10.10
C GLU A 30 -8.97 -24.31 11.06
N LEU A 31 -7.63 -24.38 11.01
CA LEU A 31 -6.75 -23.49 11.76
C LEU A 31 -7.09 -22.01 11.48
N LEU A 32 -7.27 -21.62 10.21
CA LEU A 32 -7.60 -20.24 9.83
C LEU A 32 -8.94 -19.78 10.41
N LYS A 33 -9.94 -20.67 10.45
CA LYS A 33 -11.23 -20.38 11.07
C LYS A 33 -11.06 -20.13 12.58
N LEU A 34 -10.30 -20.99 13.26
CA LEU A 34 -10.00 -20.84 14.68
C LEU A 34 -9.25 -19.53 14.98
N LEU A 35 -8.28 -19.15 14.15
CA LEU A 35 -7.56 -17.88 14.30
C LEU A 35 -8.50 -16.67 14.18
N LEU A 36 -9.49 -16.70 13.28
CA LEU A 36 -10.48 -15.64 13.18
C LEU A 36 -11.37 -15.54 14.42
N GLU A 37 -11.72 -16.68 15.03
CA GLU A 37 -12.50 -16.75 16.28
C GLU A 37 -11.70 -16.28 17.50
N LEU A 38 -10.40 -16.58 17.55
CA LEU A 38 -9.50 -16.19 18.65
C LEU A 38 -9.00 -14.74 18.57
N LYS A 39 -9.26 -14.03 17.45
CA LYS A 39 -8.78 -12.67 17.26
C LYS A 39 -9.43 -11.71 18.28
N PRO A 40 -8.65 -10.88 19.02
CA PRO A 40 -9.21 -9.84 19.89
C PRO A 40 -10.12 -8.87 19.12
N VAL A 41 -11.24 -8.45 19.71
CA VAL A 41 -12.26 -7.61 19.05
C VAL A 41 -11.64 -6.28 18.54
N ASP A 42 -10.86 -5.59 19.39
CA ASP A 42 -10.32 -4.25 19.11
C ASP A 42 -8.97 -4.24 18.36
N SER A 43 -8.62 -5.35 17.71
CA SER A 43 -7.37 -5.49 16.96
C SER A 43 -7.58 -5.39 15.44
N PRO A 44 -6.54 -5.00 14.67
CA PRO A 44 -6.58 -4.99 13.21
C PRO A 44 -7.06 -6.34 12.63
N LYS A 45 -7.89 -6.29 11.59
CA LYS A 45 -8.38 -7.50 10.90
C LYS A 45 -7.21 -8.30 10.32
N LEU A 46 -7.21 -9.61 10.55
CA LEU A 46 -6.37 -10.55 9.80
C LEU A 46 -7.02 -10.82 8.44
N ASP A 47 -6.32 -10.52 7.36
CA ASP A 47 -6.77 -10.84 6.01
C ASP A 47 -6.26 -12.21 5.57
N ILE A 48 -7.09 -13.24 5.77
CA ILE A 48 -6.73 -14.64 5.48
C ILE A 48 -6.62 -14.97 3.98
N GLU A 49 -7.05 -14.07 3.10
CA GLU A 49 -6.87 -14.26 1.65
C GLU A 49 -5.50 -13.74 1.19
N ASN A 50 -4.86 -12.88 1.97
CA ASN A 50 -3.57 -12.27 1.67
C ASN A 50 -2.50 -12.68 2.68
N ILE A 51 -2.33 -13.98 2.89
CA ILE A 51 -1.31 -14.58 3.74
C ILE A 51 -0.58 -15.71 3.00
N LEU A 52 0.72 -15.83 3.25
CA LEU A 52 1.50 -17.04 3.05
C LEU A 52 1.49 -17.83 4.35
N ILE A 53 1.44 -19.15 4.22
CA ILE A 53 1.41 -20.07 5.35
C ILE A 53 2.56 -21.06 5.16
N ALA A 54 3.44 -21.17 6.15
CA ALA A 54 4.53 -22.13 6.12
C ALA A 54 4.42 -23.11 7.29
N ILE A 55 4.55 -24.41 7.01
CA ILE A 55 4.61 -25.47 8.01
C ILE A 55 6.06 -25.93 8.12
N ASN A 56 6.65 -25.81 9.31
CA ASN A 56 8.05 -26.16 9.57
C ASN A 56 9.04 -25.54 8.56
N GLY A 57 8.74 -24.33 8.08
CA GLY A 57 9.55 -23.60 7.10
C GLY A 57 9.24 -23.88 5.63
N VAL A 58 8.34 -24.82 5.32
CA VAL A 58 7.91 -25.13 3.95
C VAL A 58 6.59 -24.44 3.64
N ASP A 59 6.51 -23.73 2.50
CA ASP A 59 5.28 -23.09 2.05
C ASP A 59 4.18 -24.13 1.79
N SER A 60 3.01 -23.93 2.38
CA SER A 60 1.83 -24.79 2.21
C SER A 60 1.37 -24.92 0.76
N SER A 61 1.65 -23.93 -0.10
CA SER A 61 1.34 -24.00 -1.54
C SER A 61 2.19 -25.03 -2.29
N ALA A 62 3.35 -25.41 -1.75
CA ALA A 62 4.16 -26.52 -2.24
C ALA A 62 3.71 -27.88 -1.69
N MET A 63 2.67 -27.89 -0.85
CA MET A 63 2.00 -29.06 -0.27
C MET A 63 0.55 -29.09 -0.82
N ASP A 64 -0.43 -29.46 0.00
CA ASP A 64 -1.85 -29.48 -0.38
C ASP A 64 -2.57 -28.14 -0.11
N GLY A 65 -1.83 -27.04 -0.04
CA GLY A 65 -2.36 -25.70 0.25
C GLY A 65 -3.18 -25.69 1.55
N LYS A 66 -4.36 -25.07 1.51
CA LYS A 66 -5.29 -24.97 2.65
C LYS A 66 -5.83 -26.34 3.14
N SER A 67 -5.64 -27.42 2.38
CA SER A 67 -6.03 -28.79 2.76
C SER A 67 -4.94 -29.56 3.49
N THR A 68 -3.72 -29.02 3.57
CA THR A 68 -2.61 -29.66 4.29
C THR A 68 -3.00 -29.91 5.75
N ILE A 69 -2.78 -31.14 6.22
CA ILE A 69 -3.02 -31.55 7.60
C ILE A 69 -1.86 -31.14 8.49
N ILE A 70 -2.14 -30.34 9.51
CA ILE A 70 -1.18 -29.88 10.50
C ILE A 70 -1.11 -30.90 11.63
N LYS A 71 0.07 -31.42 11.91
CA LYS A 71 0.31 -32.46 12.92
C LYS A 71 0.66 -31.86 14.27
N ASN A 72 0.66 -32.72 15.28
CA ASN A 72 1.14 -32.35 16.60
C ASN A 72 2.61 -31.89 16.54
N ASN A 73 2.94 -30.85 17.31
CA ASN A 73 4.25 -30.19 17.36
C ASN A 73 4.69 -29.45 16.08
N ASP A 74 3.82 -29.31 15.08
CA ASP A 74 4.13 -28.48 13.93
C ASP A 74 4.23 -26.99 14.32
N LEU A 75 5.20 -26.32 13.69
CA LEU A 75 5.32 -24.87 13.69
C LEU A 75 4.67 -24.30 12.44
N VAL A 76 3.55 -23.61 12.60
CA VAL A 76 2.83 -22.95 11.51
C VAL A 76 3.13 -21.45 11.54
N SER A 77 3.77 -20.92 10.51
CA SER A 77 4.02 -19.47 10.37
C SER A 77 2.94 -18.82 9.52
N ILE A 78 2.26 -17.81 10.06
CA ILE A 78 1.30 -16.95 9.33
C ILE A 78 2.02 -15.66 8.94
N ILE A 79 2.20 -15.49 7.63
CA ILE A 79 3.00 -14.42 7.05
C ILE A 79 2.09 -13.59 6.14
N PRO A 80 1.60 -12.42 6.59
CA PRO A 80 0.83 -11.53 5.73
C PRO A 80 1.62 -11.17 4.47
N VAL A 81 0.98 -11.29 3.32
CA VAL A 81 1.50 -10.76 2.07
C VAL A 81 1.41 -9.25 2.16
N ILE A 82 2.49 -8.63 2.60
CA ILE A 82 2.61 -7.18 2.60
C ILE A 82 3.01 -6.72 1.20
N HIS A 83 2.04 -6.32 0.38
CA HIS A 83 2.34 -5.30 -0.61
C HIS A 83 2.73 -4.05 0.20
N GLY A 84 4.04 -3.73 0.22
CA GLY A 84 4.62 -2.71 1.08
C GLY A 84 3.69 -1.50 1.13
N GLY A 85 3.17 -1.19 2.34
CA GLY A 85 2.11 -0.21 2.51
C GLY A 85 2.47 1.03 1.73
N ALA A 86 1.69 1.35 0.69
CA ALA A 86 1.98 2.48 -0.18
C ALA A 86 2.15 3.69 0.73
N SER A 87 3.36 4.24 0.77
CA SER A 87 3.59 5.48 1.49
C SER A 87 2.67 6.50 0.86
N LYS A 88 1.61 6.92 1.58
CA LYS A 88 0.67 7.97 1.15
C LYS A 88 1.38 9.29 0.77
N LYS A 89 2.66 9.38 1.14
CA LYS A 89 3.60 10.45 0.82
C LYS A 89 4.73 9.87 -0.04
N ILE A 90 4.86 10.36 -1.26
CA ILE A 90 6.00 10.10 -2.14
C ILE A 90 6.83 11.38 -2.22
N THR A 91 8.16 11.25 -2.18
CA THR A 91 9.07 12.39 -2.36
C THR A 91 9.97 12.14 -3.55
N PHE A 92 10.02 13.09 -4.48
CA PHE A 92 10.96 13.10 -5.59
C PHE A 92 11.94 14.24 -5.44
N LYS A 93 13.18 13.99 -5.89
CA LYS A 93 14.12 15.03 -6.24
C LYS A 93 14.21 15.06 -7.76
N ILE A 94 13.76 16.15 -8.37
CA ILE A 94 13.82 16.37 -9.82
C ILE A 94 14.62 17.66 -10.02
N SER A 95 15.77 17.54 -10.67
CA SER A 95 16.77 18.61 -10.74
C SER A 95 17.15 19.09 -9.32
N SER A 96 17.08 20.40 -9.05
CA SER A 96 17.32 21.01 -7.73
C SER A 96 16.05 21.20 -6.89
N LYS A 97 14.90 20.63 -7.32
CA LYS A 97 13.61 20.79 -6.64
C LYS A 97 13.22 19.52 -5.90
N GLN A 98 12.68 19.71 -4.70
CA GLN A 98 12.02 18.67 -3.92
C GLN A 98 10.51 18.74 -4.19
N ILE A 99 9.93 17.61 -4.56
CA ILE A 99 8.51 17.51 -4.87
C ILE A 99 7.92 16.48 -3.92
N GLN A 100 6.87 16.88 -3.20
CA GLN A 100 6.13 16.01 -2.31
C GLN A 100 4.75 15.74 -2.93
N VAL A 101 4.41 14.46 -3.04
CA VAL A 101 3.10 14.02 -3.55
C VAL A 101 2.38 13.33 -2.41
N ILE A 102 1.14 13.75 -2.17
CA ILE A 102 0.30 13.25 -1.09
C ILE A 102 -1.02 12.81 -1.70
N GLU A 103 -1.41 11.58 -1.43
CA GLU A 103 -2.74 11.11 -1.78
C GLU A 103 -3.77 11.62 -0.77
N ILE A 104 -4.81 12.30 -1.27
CA ILE A 104 -5.92 12.81 -0.47
C ILE A 104 -7.17 12.04 -0.88
N LYS A 105 -7.83 11.39 0.08
CA LYS A 105 -9.17 10.84 -0.15
C LYS A 105 -10.18 11.98 -0.07
N GLY A 106 -11.10 12.04 -1.03
CA GLY A 106 -12.18 13.02 -1.02
C GLY A 106 -12.97 12.96 0.29
N GLN A 107 -13.27 14.12 0.86
CA GLN A 107 -14.11 14.27 2.05
C GLN A 107 -15.18 15.32 1.76
N PRO A 108 -16.37 15.24 2.40
CA PRO A 108 -17.43 16.24 2.20
C PRO A 108 -17.00 17.69 2.50
N SER A 109 -15.95 17.87 3.31
CA SER A 109 -15.38 19.16 3.67
C SER A 109 -14.43 19.77 2.63
N ILE A 110 -14.06 19.03 1.58
CA ILE A 110 -13.15 19.50 0.51
C ILE A 110 -14.00 20.01 -0.65
N ASP A 111 -14.09 21.33 -0.78
CA ASP A 111 -14.81 21.99 -1.88
C ASP A 111 -13.88 22.29 -3.08
N VAL A 112 -14.48 22.82 -4.15
CA VAL A 112 -13.75 23.21 -5.37
C VAL A 112 -12.70 24.31 -5.13
N LYS A 113 -12.79 25.06 -4.02
CA LYS A 113 -11.87 26.15 -3.67
C LYS A 113 -10.69 25.68 -2.81
N PHE A 114 -10.69 24.43 -2.34
CA PHE A 114 -9.67 23.90 -1.43
C PHE A 114 -8.24 24.15 -1.91
N ILE A 115 -7.94 23.86 -3.17
CA ILE A 115 -6.60 24.05 -3.74
C ILE A 115 -6.25 25.54 -3.85
N ASP A 116 -7.19 26.39 -4.21
CA ASP A 116 -6.97 27.84 -4.30
C ASP A 116 -6.73 28.46 -2.92
N ASN A 117 -7.47 28.01 -1.90
CA ASN A 117 -7.23 28.40 -0.50
C ASN A 117 -5.81 28.02 -0.05
N LEU A 118 -5.33 26.83 -0.43
CA LEU A 118 -3.95 26.41 -0.12
C LEU A 118 -2.90 27.26 -0.85
N ARG A 119 -3.11 27.59 -2.13
CA ARG A 119 -2.20 28.47 -2.90
C ARG A 119 -2.13 29.86 -2.29
N ASN A 120 -3.27 30.42 -1.88
CA ASN A 120 -3.34 31.74 -1.23
C ASN A 120 -2.66 31.73 0.14
N LYS A 121 -2.83 30.65 0.91
CA LYS A 121 -2.20 30.50 2.24
C LYS A 121 -0.69 30.30 2.15
N TYR A 122 -0.21 29.64 1.10
CA TYR A 122 1.21 29.29 0.94
C TYR A 122 1.76 29.73 -0.44
N PRO A 123 1.87 31.05 -0.70
CA PRO A 123 2.22 31.58 -2.03
C PRO A 123 3.64 31.23 -2.49
N LYS A 124 4.52 30.82 -1.56
CA LYS A 124 5.89 30.38 -1.87
C LYS A 124 5.97 28.92 -2.33
N ILE A 125 4.88 28.17 -2.23
CA ILE A 125 4.80 26.75 -2.61
C ILE A 125 3.95 26.62 -3.87
N GLN A 126 4.48 25.94 -4.88
CA GLN A 126 3.69 25.57 -6.06
C GLN A 126 2.80 24.37 -5.70
N ILE A 127 1.49 24.58 -5.67
CA ILE A 127 0.50 23.57 -5.29
C ILE A 127 -0.37 23.24 -6.49
N GLN A 128 -0.43 21.94 -6.82
CA GLN A 128 -1.24 21.40 -7.88
C GLN A 128 -1.88 20.08 -7.45
N ALA A 129 -3.09 19.82 -7.93
CA ALA A 129 -3.79 18.56 -7.74
C ALA A 129 -4.04 17.89 -9.10
N VAL A 130 -4.03 16.57 -9.10
CA VAL A 130 -4.39 15.71 -10.25
C VAL A 130 -5.19 14.54 -9.72
N SER A 131 -6.19 14.09 -10.46
CA SER A 131 -6.93 12.87 -10.10
C SER A 131 -6.00 11.66 -10.17
N SER A 132 -6.09 10.78 -9.16
CA SER A 132 -5.32 9.53 -9.13
C SER A 132 -5.64 8.62 -10.33
N SER A 133 -6.80 8.79 -10.97
CA SER A 133 -7.16 8.08 -12.20
C SER A 133 -6.22 8.35 -13.38
N PHE A 134 -5.49 9.48 -13.36
CA PHE A 134 -4.48 9.80 -14.38
C PHE A 134 -3.07 9.36 -13.98
N ILE A 135 -2.89 8.70 -12.83
CA ILE A 135 -1.59 8.23 -12.34
C ILE A 135 -1.57 6.71 -12.32
N MET A 136 -0.85 6.10 -13.28
CA MET A 136 -0.64 4.65 -13.31
C MET A 136 0.16 4.11 -12.11
N ASN A 137 1.33 4.71 -11.83
CA ASN A 137 2.20 4.31 -10.72
C ASN A 137 3.22 5.44 -10.39
N PRO A 138 4.03 5.32 -9.31
CA PRO A 138 5.01 6.35 -8.94
C PRO A 138 6.06 6.64 -10.03
N SER A 139 6.42 5.67 -10.87
CA SER A 139 7.37 5.87 -11.98
C SER A 139 6.77 6.75 -13.08
N HIS A 140 5.52 6.47 -13.47
CA HIS A 140 4.75 7.30 -14.39
C HIS A 140 4.67 8.76 -13.92
N LEU A 141 4.25 8.96 -12.66
CA LEU A 141 4.20 10.28 -12.02
C LEU A 141 5.56 11.00 -12.05
N LYS A 142 6.65 10.31 -11.67
CA LYS A 142 8.01 10.89 -11.70
C LYS A 142 8.42 11.29 -13.12
N LYS A 143 8.07 10.47 -14.12
CA LYS A 143 8.39 10.73 -15.54
C LYS A 143 7.69 11.98 -16.05
N ILE A 144 6.40 12.12 -15.81
CA ILE A 144 5.61 13.28 -16.23
C ILE A 144 6.14 14.57 -15.59
N LEU A 145 6.37 14.55 -14.28
CA LEU A 145 6.98 15.68 -13.59
C LEU A 145 8.35 16.03 -14.19
N SER A 146 9.21 15.03 -14.41
CA SER A 146 10.54 15.25 -15.00
C SER A 146 10.47 15.88 -16.38
N LEU A 147 9.50 15.48 -17.21
CA LEU A 147 9.28 16.06 -18.54
C LEU A 147 8.86 17.53 -18.45
N SER A 148 7.92 17.88 -17.57
CA SER A 148 7.52 19.28 -17.36
C SER A 148 8.68 20.15 -16.88
N PHE A 149 9.48 19.68 -15.91
CA PHE A 149 10.64 20.43 -15.43
C PHE A 149 11.72 20.60 -16.52
N LYS A 150 12.00 19.56 -17.31
CA LYS A 150 12.94 19.64 -18.43
C LYS A 150 12.42 20.55 -19.56
N SER A 151 11.11 20.54 -19.80
CA SER A 151 10.48 21.41 -20.79
C SER A 151 10.54 22.87 -20.36
N LYS A 152 10.38 23.14 -19.05
CA LYS A 152 10.58 24.48 -18.49
C LYS A 152 12.01 24.99 -18.67
N THR A 153 13.02 24.17 -18.38
CA THR A 153 14.43 24.59 -18.55
C THR A 153 14.79 24.85 -20.01
N ASN A 154 14.11 24.18 -20.94
CA ASN A 154 14.35 24.30 -22.38
C ASN A 154 13.38 25.26 -23.09
N ASN A 155 12.51 25.97 -22.35
CA ASN A 155 11.51 26.88 -22.90
C ASN A 155 10.55 26.26 -23.94
N ILE A 156 10.13 25.01 -23.71
CA ILE A 156 9.23 24.23 -24.59
C ILE A 156 8.00 23.69 -23.82
N LEU A 157 7.51 24.47 -22.86
CA LEU A 157 6.28 24.12 -22.15
C LEU A 157 5.08 24.16 -23.11
N LEU A 158 4.12 23.26 -22.89
CA LEU A 158 2.84 23.26 -23.60
C LEU A 158 1.94 24.44 -23.18
N SER A 159 2.27 25.11 -22.06
CA SER A 159 1.57 26.31 -21.58
C SER A 159 2.51 27.29 -20.90
N ASN A 160 2.01 28.50 -20.64
CA ASN A 160 2.76 29.56 -19.94
C ASN A 160 3.05 29.26 -18.46
N LYS A 161 2.36 28.28 -17.85
CA LYS A 161 2.49 27.95 -16.41
C LYS A 161 2.89 26.49 -16.23
N LEU A 162 3.88 26.24 -15.37
CA LEU A 162 4.37 24.87 -15.11
C LEU A 162 3.25 23.95 -14.62
N GLU A 163 2.37 24.48 -13.77
CA GLU A 163 1.24 23.77 -13.16
C GLU A 163 0.25 23.26 -14.21
N ILE A 164 0.02 24.06 -15.26
CA ILE A 164 -0.89 23.74 -16.36
C ILE A 164 -0.22 22.77 -17.33
N ASP A 165 1.07 22.94 -17.61
CA ASP A 165 1.84 21.97 -18.41
C ASP A 165 1.82 20.57 -17.77
N ILE A 166 1.97 20.48 -16.44
CA ILE A 166 1.85 19.20 -15.70
C ILE A 166 0.48 18.57 -15.91
N LEU A 167 -0.61 19.34 -15.75
CA LEU A 167 -1.96 18.85 -15.97
C LEU A 167 -2.18 18.34 -17.40
N MET A 168 -1.74 19.12 -18.39
CA MET A 168 -1.89 18.73 -19.79
C MET A 168 -1.12 17.46 -20.11
N ARG A 169 0.10 17.28 -19.57
CA ARG A 169 0.84 16.03 -19.78
C ARG A 169 0.15 14.82 -19.16
N PHE A 170 -0.48 14.97 -17.99
CA PHE A 170 -1.31 13.90 -17.43
C PHE A 170 -2.57 13.62 -18.25
N ALA A 171 -3.19 14.65 -18.83
CA ALA A 171 -4.37 14.50 -19.67
C ALA A 171 -4.05 13.87 -21.03
N LEU A 172 -2.85 14.13 -21.57
CA LEU A 172 -2.39 13.63 -22.87
C LEU A 172 -1.71 12.27 -22.81
N THR A 173 -1.37 11.76 -21.61
CA THR A 173 -0.92 10.37 -21.45
C THR A 173 -2.11 9.42 -21.56
N THR A 174 -2.40 8.97 -22.79
CA THR A 174 -3.40 7.94 -23.04
C THR A 174 -2.90 6.53 -22.76
N GLN A 175 -1.59 6.30 -22.76
CA GLN A 175 -0.94 5.00 -22.52
C GLN A 175 0.59 5.18 -22.50
N ILE A 176 1.27 4.60 -21.51
CA ILE A 176 2.65 4.10 -21.66
C ILE A 176 2.61 2.64 -21.24
#